data_AF-A0A2H0YCS5-F1
#
_entry.id   AF-A0A2H0YCS5-F1
#
_cell.length_a   1.000
_cell.length_b   1.000
_cell.length_c   1.000
_cell.angle_alpha   90.00
_cell.angle_beta   90.00
_cell.angle_gamma   90.00
#
_symmetry.space_group_name_H-M   'P 1'
#
loop_
_entity.id
_entity.type
_entity.pdbx_description
1 polymer ?
#
loop_
_entity_poly.entity_id
_entity_poly.type
_entity_poly.pdbx_seq_one_letter_code
_entity_poly.pdbx_strand_id
1 'polypeptide(L)'
;MKSKGIALILTLSILTGLIALALGIATLLVREIKLSQEIANSVLAYGAADTGIERFMYGLNKESLNPTNCCCAGAGCAAEKTVDCYPTTELSNGASYKVCTKKTAPPVEIKSTGTYKGTNRSVQISY
;
A
#
# COMPACT_ATOMS: atom_id res chain seq x y z
N MET A 1 -0.65 64.78 10.44
CA MET A 1 -1.29 63.82 9.52
C MET A 1 -0.45 62.56 9.20
N LYS A 2 0.71 62.32 9.84
CA LYS A 2 1.61 61.19 9.49
C LYS A 2 1.32 59.85 10.21
N SER A 3 0.51 59.83 11.28
CA SER A 3 0.26 58.62 12.09
C SER A 3 -0.77 57.64 11.50
N LYS A 4 -1.67 58.12 10.62
CA LYS A 4 -2.75 57.27 10.07
C LYS A 4 -2.27 56.23 9.05
N GLY A 5 -1.19 56.51 8.32
CA GLY A 5 -0.63 55.56 7.33
C GLY A 5 0.07 54.36 7.97
N ILE A 6 0.75 54.57 9.09
CA ILE A 6 1.50 53.51 9.80
C ILE A 6 0.55 52.47 10.41
N ALA A 7 -0.59 52.91 10.96
CA ALA A 7 -1.62 52.01 11.48
C ALA A 7 -2.22 51.10 10.38
N LEU A 8 -2.38 51.63 9.17
CA LEU A 8 -2.88 50.86 8.03
C LEU A 8 -1.87 49.79 7.57
N ILE A 9 -0.58 50.13 7.52
CA ILE A 9 0.47 49.17 7.13
C ILE A 9 0.61 48.06 8.19
N LEU A 10 0.54 48.42 9.48
CA LEU A 10 0.62 47.45 10.58
C LEU A 10 -0.56 46.45 10.53
N THR A 11 -1.79 46.94 10.37
CA THR A 11 -2.97 46.06 10.26
C THR A 11 -2.88 45.15 9.02
N LEU A 12 -2.42 45.68 7.90
CA LEU A 12 -2.20 44.89 6.69
C LEU A 12 -1.14 43.80 6.90
N SER A 13 -0.02 44.11 7.53
CA SER A 13 1.03 43.12 7.82
C SER A 13 0.52 41.98 8.71
N ILE A 14 -0.25 42.31 9.77
CA ILE A 14 -0.85 41.31 10.65
C ILE A 14 -1.85 40.44 9.88
N LEU A 15 -2.72 41.05 9.07
CA LEU A 15 -3.70 40.33 8.27
C LEU A 15 -3.02 39.36 7.28
N THR A 16 -1.96 39.80 6.59
CA THR A 16 -1.20 38.94 5.69
C THR A 16 -0.53 37.78 6.42
N GLY A 17 0.01 38.02 7.62
CA GLY A 17 0.57 36.97 8.47
C GLY A 17 -0.47 35.94 8.88
N LEU A 18 -1.66 36.37 9.29
CA LEU A 18 -2.77 35.48 9.65
C LEU A 18 -3.24 34.64 8.47
N ILE A 19 -3.33 35.23 7.27
CA ILE A 19 -3.68 34.50 6.05
C ILE A 19 -2.61 33.44 5.75
N ALA A 20 -1.32 33.79 5.81
CA ALA A 20 -0.24 32.84 5.57
C ALA A 20 -0.28 31.65 6.54
N LEU A 21 -0.56 31.89 7.82
CA LEU A 21 -0.72 30.85 8.83
C LEU A 21 -1.93 29.95 8.52
N ALA A 22 -3.07 30.55 8.18
CA ALA A 22 -4.29 29.80 7.85
C ALA A 22 -4.10 28.89 6.63
N LEU A 23 -3.45 29.39 5.57
CA LEU A 23 -3.10 28.57 4.41
C LEU A 23 -2.10 27.45 4.78
N GLY A 24 -1.11 27.76 5.62
CA GLY A 24 -0.16 26.75 6.12
C GLY A 24 -0.89 25.57 6.78
N ILE A 25 -1.80 25.86 7.71
CA ILE A 25 -2.59 24.83 8.41
C ILE A 25 -3.47 24.07 7.42
N ALA A 26 -4.14 24.75 6.48
CA ALA A 26 -4.99 24.10 5.49
C ALA A 26 -4.21 23.07 4.65
N THR A 27 -2.97 23.38 4.26
CA THR A 27 -2.15 22.43 3.49
C THR A 27 -1.72 21.21 4.30
N LEU A 28 -1.49 21.38 5.61
CA LEU A 28 -1.18 20.26 6.50
C LEU A 28 -2.39 19.33 6.65
N LEU A 29 -3.58 19.88 6.89
CA LEU A 29 -4.81 19.10 7.01
C LEU A 29 -5.10 18.27 5.77
N VAL A 30 -4.93 18.83 4.56
CA VAL A 30 -5.12 18.09 3.31
C VAL A 30 -4.14 16.92 3.18
N ARG A 31 -2.90 17.08 3.66
CA ARG A 31 -1.91 15.99 3.68
C ARG A 31 -2.29 14.90 4.68
N GLU A 32 -2.72 15.27 5.88
CA GLU A 32 -3.14 14.33 6.92
C GLU A 32 -4.33 13.48 6.48
N ILE A 33 -5.32 14.08 5.80
CA ILE A 33 -6.47 13.34 5.25
C ILE A 33 -6.02 12.27 4.25
N LYS A 34 -5.09 12.61 3.34
CA LYS A 34 -4.54 11.64 2.37
C LYS A 34 -3.78 10.51 3.06
N LEU A 35 -2.96 10.84 4.06
CA LEU A 35 -2.23 9.82 4.83
C LEU A 35 -3.18 8.89 5.58
N SER A 36 -4.24 9.42 6.18
CA SER A 36 -5.26 8.62 6.86
C SER A 36 -5.95 7.64 5.90
N GLN A 37 -6.28 8.08 4.68
CA GLN A 37 -6.85 7.23 3.65
C GLN A 37 -5.88 6.12 3.21
N GLU A 38 -4.61 6.43 3.00
CA GLU A 38 -3.57 5.44 2.66
C GLU A 38 -3.38 4.41 3.79
N ILE A 39 -3.47 4.81 5.06
CA ILE A 39 -3.43 3.89 6.20
C ILE A 39 -4.63 2.95 6.18
N ALA A 40 -5.84 3.46 5.96
CA ALA A 40 -7.03 2.62 5.87
C ALA A 40 -6.95 1.63 4.69
N ASN A 41 -6.52 2.10 3.51
CA ASN A 41 -6.31 1.23 2.35
C ASN A 41 -5.22 0.18 2.60
N SER A 42 -4.17 0.55 3.34
CA SER A 42 -3.07 -0.32 3.73
C SER A 42 -3.53 -1.49 4.60
N VAL A 43 -4.47 -1.28 5.53
CA VAL A 43 -5.01 -2.37 6.36
C VAL A 43 -5.75 -3.39 5.50
N LEU A 44 -6.55 -2.92 4.54
CA LEU A 44 -7.29 -3.81 3.62
C LEU A 44 -6.35 -4.56 2.67
N ALA A 45 -5.33 -3.88 2.13
CA ALA A 45 -4.28 -4.52 1.33
C ALA A 45 -3.51 -5.57 2.16
N TYR A 46 -3.21 -5.29 3.42
CA TYR A 46 -2.55 -6.23 4.32
C TYR A 46 -3.43 -7.45 4.62
N GLY A 47 -4.70 -7.25 4.94
CA GLY A 47 -5.64 -8.35 5.17
C GLY A 47 -5.82 -9.26 3.94
N ALA A 48 -5.82 -8.67 2.73
CA ALA A 48 -5.83 -9.44 1.49
C ALA A 48 -4.53 -10.25 1.33
N ALA A 49 -3.37 -9.66 1.63
CA ALA A 49 -2.09 -10.37 1.60
C ALA A 49 -2.09 -11.58 2.55
N ASP A 50 -2.57 -11.39 3.78
CA ASP A 50 -2.63 -12.43 4.81
C ASP A 50 -3.56 -13.59 4.40
N THR A 51 -4.76 -13.25 3.93
CA THR A 51 -5.72 -14.22 3.35
C THR A 51 -5.11 -15.02 2.20
N GLY A 52 -4.29 -14.36 1.37
CA GLY A 52 -3.57 -15.03 0.29
C GLY A 52 -2.59 -16.09 0.78
N ILE A 53 -1.83 -15.81 1.85
CA ILE A 53 -0.92 -16.79 2.46
C ILE A 53 -1.71 -17.95 3.04
N GLU A 54 -2.74 -17.69 3.84
CA GLU A 54 -3.54 -18.74 4.46
C GLU A 54 -4.17 -19.66 3.42
N ARG A 55 -4.75 -19.09 2.35
CA ARG A 55 -5.34 -19.87 1.27
C ARG A 55 -4.31 -20.69 0.51
N PHE A 56 -3.12 -20.14 0.28
CA PHE A 56 -2.02 -20.87 -0.35
C PHE A 56 -1.53 -22.02 0.54
N MET A 57 -1.29 -21.78 1.83
CA MET A 57 -0.87 -22.83 2.76
C MET A 57 -1.94 -23.93 2.93
N TYR A 58 -3.21 -23.53 3.02
CA TYR A 58 -4.33 -24.46 3.08
C TYR A 58 -4.39 -25.37 1.84
N GLY A 59 -4.18 -24.80 0.67
CA GLY A 59 -4.20 -25.58 -0.57
C GLY A 59 -2.98 -26.49 -0.74
N LEU A 60 -1.80 -26.09 -0.22
CA LEU A 60 -0.62 -26.96 -0.19
C LEU A 60 -0.90 -28.21 0.65
N ASN A 61 -1.53 -28.03 1.81
CA ASN A 61 -1.88 -29.13 2.72
C ASN A 61 -2.95 -30.07 2.16
N LYS A 62 -3.78 -29.62 1.21
CA LYS A 62 -4.87 -30.41 0.61
C LYS A 62 -4.55 -30.95 -0.79
N GLU A 63 -3.29 -30.89 -1.23
CA GLU A 63 -2.82 -31.30 -2.57
C GLU A 63 -3.65 -30.73 -3.74
N SER A 64 -4.36 -29.63 -3.52
CA SER A 64 -5.33 -29.07 -4.47
C SER A 64 -4.78 -27.86 -5.23
N LEU A 65 -3.51 -27.51 -5.00
CA LEU A 65 -2.88 -26.36 -5.65
C LEU A 65 -2.10 -26.78 -6.88
N ASN A 66 -2.58 -26.30 -8.03
CA ASN A 66 -1.84 -26.32 -9.27
C ASN A 66 -1.20 -24.93 -9.46
N PRO A 67 0.06 -24.72 -9.02
CA PRO A 67 0.74 -23.45 -9.24
C PRO A 67 0.77 -23.17 -10.74
N THR A 68 0.38 -21.95 -11.11
CA THR A 68 0.43 -21.51 -12.51
C THR A 68 1.70 -20.68 -12.69
N ASN A 69 2.35 -20.79 -13.84
CA ASN A 69 3.44 -19.88 -14.18
C ASN A 69 2.87 -18.46 -14.25
N CYS A 70 3.14 -17.64 -13.22
CA CYS A 70 2.61 -16.29 -13.08
C CYS A 70 3.76 -15.34 -12.74
N CYS A 71 3.70 -14.11 -13.27
CA CYS A 71 4.76 -13.13 -13.09
C CYS A 71 4.72 -12.49 -11.70
N CYS A 72 5.83 -12.64 -11.00
CA CYS A 72 6.02 -12.16 -9.65
C CYS A 72 7.10 -11.06 -9.68
N ALA A 73 6.80 -9.88 -9.15
CA ALA A 73 7.64 -8.70 -9.36
C ALA A 73 9.05 -8.93 -8.79
N GLY A 74 10.07 -8.95 -9.65
CA GLY A 74 11.46 -9.25 -9.32
C GLY A 74 11.99 -10.57 -9.90
N ALA A 75 11.11 -11.47 -10.35
CA ALA A 75 11.48 -12.62 -11.17
C ALA A 75 10.94 -12.36 -12.59
N GLY A 76 11.81 -12.43 -13.60
CA GLY A 76 11.36 -12.28 -14.98
C GLY A 76 10.26 -13.29 -15.28
N CYS A 77 9.23 -12.87 -16.02
CA CYS A 77 8.19 -13.77 -16.55
C CYS A 77 8.71 -14.87 -17.49
N ALA A 78 10.03 -14.92 -17.71
CA ALA A 78 10.69 -15.83 -18.62
C ALA A 78 11.06 -17.10 -17.87
N ALA A 79 10.14 -18.06 -17.81
CA ALA A 79 10.40 -19.51 -17.71
C ALA A 79 11.43 -19.98 -16.64
N GLU A 80 11.72 -19.21 -15.62
CA GLU A 80 12.48 -19.69 -14.47
C GLU A 80 11.56 -20.60 -13.68
N LYS A 81 11.74 -21.92 -13.87
CA LYS A 81 11.10 -23.03 -13.13
C LYS A 81 11.28 -22.97 -11.60
N THR A 82 11.84 -21.88 -11.07
CA THR A 82 12.18 -21.68 -9.66
C THR A 82 11.14 -20.83 -8.92
N VAL A 83 10.16 -20.26 -9.62
CA VAL A 83 9.12 -19.41 -9.01
C VAL A 83 7.72 -19.90 -9.37
N ASP A 84 7.06 -20.56 -8.43
CA ASP A 84 5.64 -20.93 -8.56
C ASP A 84 4.79 -19.78 -8.04
N CYS A 85 3.76 -19.38 -8.79
CA CYS A 85 2.88 -18.29 -8.38
C CYS A 85 1.40 -18.68 -8.49
N TYR A 86 0.60 -17.98 -7.69
CA TYR A 86 -0.84 -18.10 -7.67
C TYR A 86 -1.46 -16.85 -8.31
N PRO A 87 -2.43 -17.03 -9.24
CA PRO A 87 -3.00 -15.91 -9.97
C PRO A 87 -3.65 -14.92 -9.01
N THR A 88 -3.67 -13.66 -9.43
CA THR A 88 -4.35 -12.59 -8.69
C THR A 88 -5.80 -12.98 -8.46
N THR A 89 -6.20 -13.05 -7.19
CA THR A 89 -7.57 -13.35 -6.80
C THR A 89 -8.20 -12.10 -6.19
N GLU A 90 -9.36 -11.71 -6.71
CA GLU A 90 -10.14 -10.61 -6.17
C GLU A 90 -11.06 -11.10 -5.04
N LEU A 91 -11.13 -10.32 -3.97
CA LEU A 91 -12.03 -10.49 -2.84
C LEU A 91 -13.30 -9.68 -3.06
N SER A 92 -14.37 -10.03 -2.34
CA SER A 92 -15.68 -9.36 -2.46
C SER A 92 -15.68 -7.87 -2.10
N ASN A 93 -14.66 -7.42 -1.35
CA ASN A 93 -14.47 -6.02 -0.98
C ASN A 93 -13.65 -5.22 -2.00
N GLY A 94 -13.31 -5.80 -3.15
CA GLY A 94 -12.49 -5.16 -4.20
C GLY A 94 -10.99 -5.11 -3.89
N ALA A 95 -10.54 -5.72 -2.80
CA ALA A 95 -9.12 -6.00 -2.61
C ALA A 95 -8.72 -7.23 -3.43
N SER A 96 -7.45 -7.36 -3.76
CA SER A 96 -6.91 -8.53 -4.43
C SER A 96 -5.63 -8.99 -3.77
N TYR A 97 -5.26 -10.25 -3.97
CA TYR A 97 -3.97 -10.75 -3.55
C TYR A 97 -3.33 -11.59 -4.64
N LYS A 98 -2.00 -11.65 -4.62
CA LYS A 98 -1.16 -12.49 -5.46
C LYS A 98 -0.10 -13.16 -4.62
N VAL A 99 0.04 -14.47 -4.74
CA VAL A 99 1.05 -15.23 -3.99
C VAL A 99 2.16 -15.68 -4.92
N CYS A 100 3.39 -15.56 -4.45
CA CYS A 100 4.61 -15.86 -5.16
C CYS A 100 5.46 -16.75 -4.26
N THR A 101 6.02 -17.82 -4.79
CA THR A 101 6.94 -18.68 -4.05
C THR A 101 8.26 -18.78 -4.75
N LYS A 102 9.36 -18.84 -4.00
CA LYS A 102 10.69 -19.12 -4.54
C LYS A 102 11.13 -20.49 -4.05
N LYS A 103 11.30 -21.43 -4.99
CA LYS A 103 11.83 -22.78 -4.75
C LYS A 103 13.36 -22.78 -4.94
N THR A 104 14.07 -21.89 -4.27
CA THR A 104 15.54 -21.84 -4.31
C THR A 104 16.12 -22.41 -3.01
N ALA A 105 16.13 -23.74 -2.89
CA ALA A 105 16.62 -24.49 -1.72
C ALA A 105 15.94 -24.10 -0.38
N PRO A 106 16.05 -24.89 0.69
CA PRO A 106 15.49 -24.50 1.98
C PRO A 106 16.18 -23.22 2.50
N PRO A 107 15.44 -22.23 3.04
CA PRO A 107 14.00 -22.24 3.31
C PRO A 107 13.13 -21.84 2.10
N VAL A 108 11.93 -22.41 2.01
CA VAL A 108 10.95 -22.03 0.97
C VAL A 108 10.36 -20.68 1.34
N GLU A 109 10.54 -19.68 0.47
CA GLU A 109 9.96 -18.35 0.66
C GLU A 109 8.60 -18.26 -0.02
N ILE A 110 7.55 -17.94 0.74
CA ILE A 110 6.22 -17.62 0.23
C ILE A 110 5.96 -16.14 0.50
N LYS A 111 5.73 -15.37 -0.56
CA LYS A 111 5.37 -13.95 -0.49
C LYS A 111 3.98 -13.74 -1.05
N SER A 112 3.06 -13.28 -0.23
CA SER A 112 1.76 -12.79 -0.68
C SER A 112 1.76 -11.27 -0.74
N THR A 113 1.25 -10.72 -1.84
CA THR A 113 1.07 -9.27 -2.03
C THR A 113 -0.40 -8.99 -2.20
N GLY A 114 -0.97 -8.24 -1.27
CA GLY A 114 -2.32 -7.71 -1.35
C GLY A 114 -2.34 -6.29 -1.90
N THR A 115 -3.37 -5.99 -2.68
CA THR A 115 -3.57 -4.73 -3.39
C THR A 115 -4.98 -4.23 -3.14
N TYR A 116 -5.10 -2.97 -2.71
CA TYR A 116 -6.39 -2.29 -2.55
C TYR A 116 -6.25 -0.80 -2.86
N LYS A 117 -7.07 -0.29 -3.80
CA LYS A 117 -7.09 1.13 -4.23
C LYS A 117 -5.71 1.74 -4.51
N GLY A 118 -4.79 0.97 -5.09
CA GLY A 118 -3.43 1.40 -5.43
C GLY A 118 -2.40 1.21 -4.30
N THR A 119 -2.84 0.96 -3.07
CA THR A 119 -1.96 0.61 -1.96
C THR A 119 -1.61 -0.88 -2.03
N ASN A 120 -0.32 -1.20 -1.96
CA ASN A 120 0.20 -2.57 -1.98
C ASN A 120 0.88 -2.89 -0.64
N ARG A 121 0.53 -4.03 -0.05
CA ARG A 121 1.21 -4.59 1.13
C ARG A 121 1.57 -6.04 0.88
N SER A 122 2.73 -6.47 1.37
CA SER A 122 3.17 -7.84 1.22
C SER A 122 3.53 -8.46 2.55
N VAL A 123 3.16 -9.71 2.72
CA VAL A 123 3.57 -10.57 3.83
C VAL A 123 4.44 -11.67 3.25
N GLN A 124 5.54 -12.00 3.94
CA GLN A 124 6.42 -13.08 3.54
C GLN A 124 6.63 -14.02 4.72
N ILE A 125 6.54 -15.32 4.44
CA ILE A 125 6.89 -16.39 5.37
C ILE A 125 8.00 -17.24 4.76
N SER A 126 8.89 -17.74 5.61
CA SER A 126 9.98 -18.64 5.24
C SER A 126 9.97 -19.81 6.22
N TYR A 127 10.01 -21.04 5.71
CA TYR A 127 10.03 -22.28 6.51
C TYR A 127 10.94 -23.34 5.89
#